data_AF-A0A7V8XBS9-F1
#
_entry.id   AF-A0A7V8XBS9-F1
#
_cell.length_a   1.000
_cell.length_b   1.000
_cell.length_c   1.000
_cell.angle_alpha   90.00
_cell.angle_beta   90.00
_cell.angle_gamma   90.00
#
_symmetry.space_group_name_H-M   'P 1'
#
loop_
_entity.id
_entity.type
_entity.pdbx_description
1 polymer ?
#
loop_
_entity_poly.entity_id
_entity_poly.type
_entity_poly.pdbx_seq_one_letter_code
_entity_poly.pdbx_strand_id
1 'polypeptide(L)'
;MSTVAGTWDLQIMGMGSDSVLTTGTLVATGDTGGWMLNLMKRDPMALQVTVAGDSIIAQAPEYESVLRKGVMVRTTSVYRMVGPNLNGLTTATYQGGGPDSVVVLRSVGTRKTM
;
A
#
# COMPACT_ATOMS: atom_id res chain seq x y z
N MET A 1 -4.88 15.31 -6.81
CA MET A 1 -3.77 14.42 -7.22
C MET A 1 -2.40 15.08 -7.08
N SER A 2 -2.22 16.34 -7.46
CA SER A 2 -0.92 17.05 -7.32
C SER A 2 -0.31 17.02 -5.91
N THR A 3 -1.14 17.03 -4.86
CA THR A 3 -0.69 16.93 -3.46
C THR A 3 -0.14 15.56 -3.07
N VAL A 4 -0.59 14.50 -3.76
CA VAL A 4 -0.16 13.12 -3.48
C VAL A 4 0.98 12.69 -4.40
N ALA A 5 1.15 13.34 -5.56
CA ALA A 5 2.27 13.09 -6.45
C ALA A 5 3.62 13.19 -5.71
N GLY A 6 4.50 12.24 -5.99
CA GLY A 6 5.82 12.11 -5.37
C GLY A 6 6.08 10.70 -4.86
N THR A 7 7.22 10.57 -4.18
CA THR A 7 7.67 9.30 -3.60
C THR A 7 7.41 9.31 -2.10
N TRP A 8 6.82 8.24 -1.58
CA TRP A 8 6.43 8.08 -0.19
C TRP A 8 7.11 6.86 0.40
N ASP A 9 7.82 7.03 1.50
CA ASP A 9 8.32 5.90 2.30
C ASP A 9 7.20 5.44 3.22
N LEU A 10 6.78 4.19 3.05
CA LEU A 10 5.67 3.57 3.75
C LEU A 10 6.17 2.72 4.92
N GLN A 11 5.57 2.95 6.09
CA GLN A 11 5.58 1.99 7.19
C GLN A 11 4.22 1.29 7.25
N ILE A 12 4.22 -0.04 7.20
CA ILE A 12 2.99 -0.86 7.22
C ILE A 12 2.93 -1.60 8.56
N MET A 13 1.82 -1.46 9.26
CA MET A 13 1.64 -1.90 10.64
C MET A 13 0.33 -2.69 10.78
N GLY A 14 0.28 -3.56 11.78
CA GLY A 14 -0.96 -4.23 12.17
C GLY A 14 -2.00 -3.24 12.71
N MET A 15 -3.27 -3.61 12.63
CA MET A 15 -4.32 -2.85 13.32
C MET A 15 -4.13 -2.96 14.84
N GLY A 16 -4.22 -1.85 15.55
CA GLY A 16 -4.08 -1.79 17.02
C GLY A 16 -2.64 -1.94 17.55
N SER A 17 -1.63 -1.95 16.69
CA SER A 17 -0.21 -1.98 17.08
C SER A 17 0.62 -0.99 16.27
N ASP A 18 1.63 -0.38 16.89
CA ASP A 18 2.64 0.47 16.25
C ASP A 18 3.86 -0.33 15.73
N SER A 19 3.88 -1.66 15.89
CA SER A 19 4.96 -2.48 15.34
C SER A 19 4.92 -2.48 13.82
N VAL A 20 6.02 -2.03 13.20
CA VAL A 20 6.22 -2.06 11.75
C VAL A 20 6.40 -3.52 11.31
N LEU A 21 5.46 -4.01 10.51
CA LEU A 21 5.49 -5.36 9.95
C LEU A 21 6.34 -5.43 8.69
N THR A 22 6.29 -4.37 7.88
CA THR A 22 7.10 -4.24 6.67
C THR A 22 7.17 -2.78 6.23
N THR A 23 8.08 -2.49 5.31
CA THR A 23 8.27 -1.17 4.72
C THR A 23 8.24 -1.28 3.20
N GLY A 24 7.96 -0.15 2.56
CA GLY A 24 7.98 -0.04 1.11
C GLY A 24 8.07 1.40 0.66
N THR A 25 8.10 1.60 -0.64
CA THR A 25 8.03 2.93 -1.25
C THR A 25 6.90 2.96 -2.26
N LEU A 26 6.04 3.98 -2.18
CA LEU A 26 5.01 4.26 -3.17
C LEU A 26 5.47 5.42 -4.04
N VAL A 27 5.52 5.21 -5.35
CA VAL A 27 5.74 6.26 -6.34
C VAL A 27 4.37 6.62 -6.91
N ALA A 28 3.88 7.81 -6.57
CA ALA A 28 2.62 8.36 -7.03
C ALA A 28 2.87 9.43 -8.11
N THR A 29 2.19 9.33 -9.23
CA THR A 29 2.24 10.33 -10.30
C THR A 29 1.18 11.43 -10.09
N GLY A 30 1.14 12.43 -10.97
CA GLY A 30 0.14 13.49 -10.96
C GLY A 30 -1.27 13.07 -11.39
N ASP A 31 -1.42 11.84 -11.92
CA ASP A 31 -2.66 11.26 -12.42
C ASP A 31 -2.86 9.83 -11.86
N THR A 32 -3.82 9.05 -12.38
CA THR A 32 -4.09 7.67 -11.93
C THR A 32 -3.18 6.63 -12.58
N GLY A 33 -2.32 7.01 -13.52
CA GLY A 33 -1.45 6.13 -14.29
C GLY A 33 -0.02 6.09 -13.75
N GLY A 34 0.66 4.95 -13.91
CA GLY A 34 2.10 4.85 -13.61
C GLY A 34 2.47 4.84 -12.13
N TRP A 35 1.52 4.61 -11.23
CA TRP A 35 1.82 4.44 -9.82
C TRP A 35 2.50 3.10 -9.58
N MET A 36 3.55 3.10 -8.76
CA MET A 36 4.35 1.91 -8.47
C MET A 36 4.47 1.69 -6.97
N LEU A 37 4.26 0.44 -6.53
CA LEU A 37 4.58 -0.01 -5.18
C LEU A 37 5.85 -0.85 -5.20
N ASN A 38 6.83 -0.43 -4.40
CA ASN A 38 8.07 -1.16 -4.17
C ASN A 38 8.04 -1.75 -2.76
N LEU A 39 8.02 -3.07 -2.65
CA LEU A 39 8.16 -3.76 -1.38
C LEU A 39 9.52 -4.44 -1.32
N MET A 40 10.08 -4.55 -0.11
CA MET A 40 11.30 -5.33 0.12
C MET A 40 11.14 -6.74 -0.45
N LYS A 41 12.16 -7.20 -1.21
CA LYS A 41 12.21 -8.55 -1.83
C LYS A 41 11.14 -8.82 -2.89
N ARG A 42 10.54 -7.77 -3.47
CA ARG A 42 9.61 -7.88 -4.60
C ARG A 42 10.05 -6.96 -5.72
N ASP A 43 9.72 -7.36 -6.93
CA ASP A 43 9.83 -6.47 -8.07
C ASP A 43 8.82 -5.32 -7.93
N PRO A 44 9.13 -4.14 -8.49
CA PRO A 44 8.19 -3.01 -8.54
C PRO A 44 6.84 -3.44 -9.14
N MET A 45 5.75 -3.17 -8.43
CA MET A 45 4.40 -3.51 -8.85
C MET A 45 3.66 -2.29 -9.37
N ALA A 46 3.17 -2.35 -10.61
CA ALA A 46 2.28 -1.32 -11.15
C ALA A 46 0.91 -1.41 -10.48
N LEU A 47 0.40 -0.27 -9.99
CA LEU A 47 -0.88 -0.20 -9.30
C LEU A 47 -1.99 0.25 -10.24
N GLN A 48 -3.17 -0.35 -10.08
CA GLN A 48 -4.39 0.23 -10.62
C GLN A 48 -4.94 1.24 -9.62
N VAL A 49 -5.11 2.50 -10.04
CA VAL A 49 -5.50 3.60 -9.16
C VAL A 49 -6.83 4.20 -9.57
N THR A 50 -7.70 4.43 -8.60
CA THR A 50 -8.98 5.14 -8.75
C THR A 50 -9.06 6.23 -7.68
N VAL A 51 -9.66 7.37 -8.03
CA VAL A 51 -9.91 8.47 -7.09
C VAL A 51 -11.39 8.53 -6.76
N ALA A 52 -11.72 8.59 -5.48
CA ALA A 52 -13.07 8.76 -4.97
C ALA A 52 -13.08 9.90 -3.94
N GLY A 53 -13.40 11.11 -4.40
CA GLY A 53 -13.35 12.32 -3.55
C GLY A 53 -11.92 12.65 -3.12
N ASP A 54 -11.68 12.65 -1.81
CA ASP A 54 -10.37 12.89 -1.18
C ASP A 54 -9.53 11.61 -0.99
N SER A 55 -10.12 10.46 -1.33
CA SER A 55 -9.54 9.14 -1.13
C SER A 55 -9.00 8.56 -2.44
N ILE A 56 -7.89 7.85 -2.34
CA ILE A 56 -7.24 7.15 -3.44
C ILE A 56 -7.30 5.66 -3.17
N ILE A 57 -7.92 4.91 -4.07
CA ILE A 57 -7.96 3.47 -4.04
C ILE A 57 -6.84 2.96 -4.95
N ALA A 58 -5.90 2.18 -4.42
CA ALA A 58 -4.79 1.60 -5.14
C ALA A 58 -4.78 0.08 -4.99
N GLN A 59 -4.78 -0.63 -6.10
CA GLN A 59 -4.84 -2.09 -6.15
C GLN A 59 -3.54 -2.63 -6.73
N ALA A 60 -2.89 -3.52 -5.98
CA ALA A 60 -1.72 -4.23 -6.49
C ALA A 60 -2.16 -5.48 -7.28
N PRO A 61 -1.38 -5.91 -8.28
CA PRO A 61 -1.53 -7.24 -8.85
C PRO A 61 -1.32 -8.31 -7.78
N GLU A 62 -1.63 -9.56 -8.11
CA GLU A 62 -1.30 -10.67 -7.22
C GLU A 62 0.22 -10.85 -7.10
N TYR A 63 0.72 -11.01 -5.88
CA TYR A 63 2.14 -11.23 -5.60
C TYR A 63 2.33 -12.18 -4.42
N GLU A 64 3.50 -12.80 -4.31
CA GLU A 64 3.82 -13.60 -3.11
C GLU A 64 3.94 -12.66 -1.90
N SER A 65 3.28 -12.96 -0.79
CA SER A 65 3.31 -12.13 0.41
C SER A 65 4.73 -11.98 0.97
N VAL A 66 5.09 -10.76 1.38
CA VAL A 66 6.34 -10.48 2.12
C VAL A 66 6.27 -10.91 3.59
N LEU A 67 5.06 -11.11 4.12
CA LEU A 67 4.80 -11.50 5.52
C LEU A 67 4.52 -13.01 5.67
N ARG A 68 4.10 -13.68 4.60
CA ARG A 68 3.70 -15.10 4.59
C ARG A 68 4.37 -15.82 3.41
N LYS A 69 5.52 -16.43 3.65
CA LYS A 69 6.32 -17.12 2.62
C LYS A 69 5.48 -18.18 1.89
N GLY A 70 5.55 -18.20 0.57
CA GLY A 70 4.84 -19.13 -0.31
C GLY A 70 3.35 -18.84 -0.49
N VAL A 71 2.81 -17.78 0.11
CA VAL A 71 1.36 -17.47 0.05
C VAL A 71 1.14 -16.28 -0.86
N MET A 72 0.32 -16.45 -1.90
CA MET A 72 -0.08 -15.36 -2.80
C MET A 72 -1.06 -14.41 -2.10
N VAL A 73 -0.96 -13.12 -2.38
CA VAL A 73 -1.82 -12.08 -1.80
C VAL A 73 -2.24 -11.07 -2.86
N ARG A 74 -3.46 -10.57 -2.72
CA ARG A 74 -3.95 -9.37 -3.41
C ARG A 74 -4.20 -8.28 -2.38
N THR A 75 -3.82 -7.05 -2.69
CA THR A 75 -4.02 -5.91 -1.80
C THR A 75 -4.85 -4.83 -2.45
N THR A 76 -5.78 -4.27 -1.69
CA THR A 76 -6.46 -3.01 -2.02
C THR A 76 -6.18 -2.04 -0.89
N SER A 77 -5.55 -0.91 -1.21
CA SER A 77 -5.24 0.16 -0.28
C SER A 77 -6.13 1.35 -0.53
N VAL A 78 -6.62 1.99 0.54
CA VAL A 78 -7.29 3.29 0.50
C VAL A 78 -6.39 4.28 1.21
N TYR A 79 -5.90 5.27 0.47
CA TYR A 79 -5.03 6.34 0.97
C TYR A 79 -5.76 7.67 1.03
N ARG A 80 -5.38 8.49 2.00
CA ARG A 80 -5.77 9.90 2.09
C ARG A 80 -4.65 10.73 2.70
N MET A 81 -4.57 11.99 2.32
CA MET A 81 -3.66 12.94 2.96
C MET A 81 -4.19 13.33 4.33
N VAL A 82 -3.32 13.30 5.35
CA VAL A 82 -3.60 13.81 6.70
C VAL A 82 -2.40 14.66 7.12
N GLY A 83 -2.58 15.98 7.01
CA GLY A 83 -1.46 16.91 7.13
C GLY A 83 -0.39 16.61 6.07
N PRO A 84 0.89 16.44 6.44
CA PRO A 84 1.96 16.12 5.49
C PRO A 84 2.04 14.63 5.14
N ASN A 85 1.28 13.77 5.80
CA ASN A 85 1.42 12.32 5.71
C ASN A 85 0.36 11.69 4.80
N LEU A 86 0.74 10.61 4.12
CA LEU A 86 -0.18 9.76 3.38
C LEU A 86 -0.62 8.60 4.28
N ASN A 87 -1.82 8.69 4.84
CA ASN A 87 -2.36 7.63 5.68
C ASN A 87 -3.13 6.63 4.83
N GLY A 88 -2.93 5.34 5.07
CA GLY A 88 -3.55 4.26 4.32
C GLY A 88 -4.15 3.17 5.19
N LEU A 89 -5.20 2.53 4.67
CA LEU A 89 -5.68 1.24 5.11
C LEU A 89 -5.54 0.25 3.97
N THR A 90 -4.95 -0.91 4.22
CA THR A 90 -4.73 -1.96 3.21
C THR A 90 -5.50 -3.21 3.61
N THR A 91 -6.41 -3.65 2.75
CA THR A 91 -7.02 -4.99 2.84
C THR A 91 -6.15 -5.96 2.06
N ALA A 92 -5.58 -6.94 2.75
CA ALA A 92 -4.80 -8.02 2.18
C ALA A 92 -5.63 -9.31 2.16
N THR A 93 -5.85 -9.87 0.97
CA THR A 93 -6.56 -11.14 0.77
C THR A 93 -5.57 -12.22 0.33
N TYR A 94 -5.27 -13.16 1.24
CA TYR A 94 -4.36 -14.28 1.03
C TYR A 94 -5.07 -15.44 0.34
N GLN A 95 -4.48 -15.93 -0.74
CA GLN A 95 -5.03 -17.06 -1.50
C GLN A 95 -4.82 -18.39 -0.75
N GLY A 96 -5.79 -19.29 -0.89
CA GLY A 96 -5.72 -20.66 -0.34
C GLY A 96 -5.94 -20.77 1.18
N GLY A 97 -6.37 -19.70 1.86
CA GLY A 97 -6.68 -19.71 3.29
C GLY A 97 -8.17 -19.87 3.61
N GLY A 98 -8.48 -20.20 4.87
CA GLY A 98 -9.84 -20.16 5.44
C GLY A 98 -10.32 -18.74 5.77
N PRO A 99 -11.26 -18.54 6.71
CA PRO A 99 -11.80 -17.22 7.08
C PRO A 99 -10.76 -16.16 7.44
N ASP A 100 -9.59 -16.56 7.96
CA ASP A 100 -8.46 -15.67 8.34
C ASP A 100 -7.56 -15.26 7.14
N SER A 101 -8.07 -15.44 5.92
CA SER A 101 -7.41 -15.05 4.68
C SER A 101 -7.47 -13.55 4.42
N VAL A 102 -8.35 -12.80 5.08
CA VAL A 102 -8.46 -11.35 4.93
C VAL A 102 -7.93 -10.65 6.17
N VAL A 103 -6.95 -9.77 5.98
CA VAL A 103 -6.37 -8.95 7.05
C VAL A 103 -6.43 -7.49 6.63
N VAL A 104 -6.77 -6.62 7.58
CA VAL A 104 -6.64 -5.16 7.41
C VAL A 104 -5.36 -4.72 8.09
N LEU A 105 -4.57 -3.92 7.38
CA LEU A 105 -3.35 -3.28 7.84
C LEU A 105 -3.52 -1.77 7.74
N ARG A 106 -2.72 -1.01 8.49
CA ARG A 106 -2.60 0.43 8.29
C ARG A 106 -1.21 0.77 7.78
N SER A 107 -1.11 1.89 7.07
CA SER A 107 0.16 2.43 6.65
C SER A 107 0.24 3.93 6.89
N VAL A 108 1.45 4.40 7.21
CA VAL A 108 1.78 5.83 7.20
C VAL A 108 2.90 6.04 6.20
N GLY A 109 2.65 6.94 5.26
CA GLY A 109 3.61 7.38 4.25
C GLY A 109 4.18 8.74 4.59
N THR A 110 5.50 8.85 4.67
CA THR A 110 6.20 10.13 4.74
C THR A 110 6.82 10.45 3.38
N ARG A 111 6.75 11.71 2.96
CA ARG A 111 7.34 12.12 1.69
C ARG A 111 8.85 11.89 1.74
N LYS A 112 9.37 11.16 0.76
CA LYS A 112 10.81 10.92 0.62
C LYS A 112 11.46 12.23 0.22
N THR A 113 12.25 12.81 1.12
CA THR A 113 13.10 13.96 0.82
C THR A 113 14.30 13.48 0.01
N MET A 114 14.67 14.24 -1.02
CA MET A 114 15.91 14.02 -1.78
C MET A 114 17.14 14.22 -0.88
#